data_AF-A0A258YH03-F1
#
_entry.id   AF-A0A258YH03-F1
#
_cell.length_a   1.000
_cell.length_b   1.000
_cell.length_c   1.000
_cell.angle_alpha   90.00
_cell.angle_beta   90.00
_cell.angle_gamma   90.00
#
_symmetry.space_group_name_H-M   'P 1'
#
loop_
_entity.id
_entity.type
_entity.pdbx_description
1 polymer ?
#
loop_
_entity_poly.entity_id
_entity_poly.type
_entity_poly.pdbx_seq_one_letter_code
_entity_poly.pdbx_strand_id
1 'polypeptide(L)'
;MRPTIKIIFLSLLLLLGLGKLHAQTIGAGEVSSIEAKAKQIEQNKIRIAQYKQQLISLDSAYKAKLQTLNIELQQLIKERDAIIDDMKKGAKCSQCGKYKSEFEKKGEDFVKHLGDVKGYAIPATTPELEATRQKYNERIALKRVQIQNYQKSENPALAKQKQITDTELATQKLCTEITAHSKSYDTRVFEEAKNKNNQWAQNLLTYVSPQLIAEDKVAIYKDHAQKFQDEYNHKTDSIKQAVREKVEEEKKNKSSQVLANDVEIVTLKRDLENYLSGINPKLNTLKTEKIKVDLMLKKPGIKDSVKQVLQIQLTDLVKEITVIEKDILNNKQITKNKVTALESKNAMLKKIIWDLTVNLPKLEEAELNTIKPYYTKVIADAQNGAVKSAADLLTAKATYKSKIIEFENSQRAYVQVMDKEVNRMLTAAQSVSCSIYNEVRGKSNANWNEQLNCVQNVAASAKASTYNVFNAYCTKEFSQGSGLSAYKSFINNLSPEDKAVVKKISNLNWFESLN
;
A
#
# COMPACT_ATOMS: atom_id res chain seq x y z
N MET A 1 1.63 62.66 33.53
CA MET A 1 0.98 61.86 32.48
C MET A 1 1.53 60.44 32.54
N ARG A 2 0.71 59.48 33.03
CA ARG A 2 0.76 58.03 32.70
C ARG A 2 0.43 57.84 31.19
N PRO A 3 0.57 56.67 30.53
CA PRO A 3 0.70 55.29 31.08
C PRO A 3 1.81 54.42 30.43
N THR A 4 2.50 53.54 31.17
CA THR A 4 2.23 52.09 31.34
C THR A 4 2.15 51.25 30.06
N ILE A 5 3.27 50.59 29.69
CA ILE A 5 3.29 49.35 28.89
C ILE A 5 3.91 48.24 29.76
N LYS A 6 3.11 47.74 30.69
CA LYS A 6 3.28 46.44 31.34
C LYS A 6 1.91 45.76 31.22
N ILE A 7 1.91 44.45 31.00
CA ILE A 7 0.74 43.55 30.91
C ILE A 7 0.11 43.43 29.50
N ILE A 8 0.80 42.78 28.56
CA ILE A 8 0.16 41.95 27.50
C ILE A 8 1.10 40.77 27.19
N PHE A 9 1.38 39.91 28.18
CA PHE A 9 2.04 38.62 27.93
C PHE A 9 1.47 37.48 28.79
N LEU A 10 0.31 37.72 29.42
CA LEU A 10 -0.35 36.77 30.32
C LEU A 10 -1.82 36.48 29.95
N SER A 11 -2.25 36.87 28.75
CA SER A 11 -3.64 36.68 28.29
C SER A 11 -3.76 35.85 27.00
N LEU A 12 -2.64 35.45 26.39
CA LEU A 12 -2.63 34.59 25.20
C LEU A 12 -2.36 33.10 25.51
N LEU A 13 -2.06 32.77 26.78
CA LEU A 13 -1.82 31.39 27.21
C LEU A 13 -3.05 30.69 27.85
N LEU A 14 -4.18 31.40 27.96
CA LEU A 14 -5.43 30.86 28.54
C LEU A 14 -6.49 30.46 27.50
N LEU A 15 -6.17 30.57 26.20
CA LEU A 15 -7.01 30.06 25.09
C LEU A 15 -6.48 28.76 24.46
N LEU A 16 -5.37 28.22 24.99
CA LEU A 16 -4.90 26.85 24.70
C LEU A 16 -5.40 25.85 25.76
N GLY A 17 -6.54 26.15 26.38
CA GLY A 17 -7.37 25.13 26.99
C GLY A 17 -7.88 24.23 25.89
N LEU A 18 -7.15 23.14 25.67
CA LEU A 18 -7.47 21.98 24.84
C LEU A 18 -8.94 21.59 25.04
N GLY A 19 -9.83 22.24 24.30
CA GLY A 19 -11.06 21.64 23.88
C GLY A 19 -10.63 20.36 23.18
N LYS A 20 -10.84 19.22 23.84
CA LYS A 20 -11.11 17.98 23.15
C LYS A 20 -12.32 18.27 22.26
N LEU A 21 -12.09 18.89 21.10
CA LEU A 21 -12.98 18.84 19.96
C LEU A 21 -13.24 17.36 19.82
N HIS A 22 -14.43 16.95 20.27
CA HIS A 22 -14.82 15.56 20.18
C HIS A 22 -14.76 15.27 18.69
N ALA A 23 -13.80 14.44 18.26
CA ALA A 23 -13.74 14.01 16.88
C ALA A 23 -15.13 13.43 16.57
N GLN A 24 -15.80 14.04 15.61
CA GLN A 24 -17.14 13.70 15.15
C GLN A 24 -17.03 13.20 13.72
N THR A 25 -17.88 12.26 13.32
CA THR A 25 -18.00 11.91 11.90
C THR A 25 -18.78 12.99 11.16
N ILE A 26 -18.78 12.96 9.82
CA ILE A 26 -19.65 13.84 9.03
C ILE A 26 -21.15 13.59 9.29
N GLY A 27 -21.50 12.48 9.93
CA GLY A 27 -22.85 12.08 10.29
C GLY A 27 -23.34 12.61 11.65
N ALA A 28 -22.51 13.30 12.44
CA ALA A 28 -22.90 13.73 13.79
C ALA A 28 -24.19 14.58 13.85
N GLY A 29 -24.51 15.32 12.78
CA GLY A 29 -25.78 16.05 12.66
C GLY A 29 -27.01 15.14 12.55
N GLU A 30 -26.88 13.97 11.93
CA GLU A 30 -27.93 12.96 11.84
C GLU A 30 -28.21 12.36 13.23
N VAL A 31 -27.15 12.11 14.02
CA VAL A 31 -27.24 11.59 15.39
C VAL A 31 -28.06 12.55 16.27
N SER A 32 -27.71 13.83 16.26
CA SER A 32 -28.43 14.86 17.01
C SER A 32 -29.88 15.00 16.55
N SER A 33 -30.15 14.82 15.25
CA SER A 33 -31.51 14.84 14.70
C SER A 33 -32.35 13.67 15.19
N ILE A 34 -31.76 12.48 15.32
CA ILE A 34 -32.41 11.29 15.88
C ILE A 34 -32.74 11.50 17.37
N GLU A 35 -31.77 11.97 18.16
CA GLU A 35 -31.97 12.25 19.59
C GLU A 35 -33.09 13.28 19.83
N ALA A 36 -33.11 14.36 19.05
CA ALA A 36 -34.15 15.39 19.15
C ALA A 36 -35.54 14.83 18.80
N LYS A 37 -35.65 14.02 17.75
CA LYS A 37 -36.92 13.38 17.36
C LYS A 37 -37.38 12.33 18.36
N ALA A 38 -36.46 11.55 18.94
CA ALA A 38 -36.78 10.62 20.00
C ALA A 38 -37.38 11.35 21.23
N LYS A 39 -36.75 12.46 21.64
CA LYS A 39 -37.30 13.31 22.71
C LYS A 39 -38.69 13.85 22.39
N GLN A 40 -38.94 14.23 21.13
CA GLN A 40 -40.27 14.68 20.70
C GLN A 40 -41.31 13.54 20.78
N ILE A 41 -40.93 12.30 20.45
CA ILE A 41 -41.80 11.13 20.60
C ILE A 41 -42.11 10.87 22.09
N GLU A 42 -41.12 10.96 22.98
CA GLU A 42 -41.35 10.82 24.43
C GLU A 42 -42.37 11.85 24.94
N GLN A 43 -42.26 13.11 24.49
CA GLN A 43 -43.23 14.16 24.79
C GLN A 43 -44.62 13.84 24.24
N ASN A 44 -44.70 13.30 23.01
CA ASN A 44 -45.96 12.86 22.42
C ASN A 44 -46.59 11.70 23.22
N LYS A 45 -45.79 10.73 23.70
CA LYS A 45 -46.28 9.62 24.55
C LYS A 45 -46.90 10.15 25.84
N ILE A 46 -46.26 11.12 26.51
CA ILE A 46 -46.80 11.78 27.70
C ILE A 46 -48.12 12.49 27.38
N ARG A 47 -48.16 13.24 26.27
CA ARG A 47 -49.36 13.97 25.83
C ARG A 47 -50.51 13.02 25.50
N ILE A 48 -50.24 11.90 24.83
CA ILE A 48 -51.24 10.86 24.55
C ILE A 48 -51.78 10.27 25.86
N ALA A 49 -50.92 9.98 26.84
CA ALA A 49 -51.36 9.47 28.14
C ALA A 49 -52.27 10.48 28.87
N GLN A 50 -51.92 11.77 28.84
CA GLN A 50 -52.76 12.84 29.38
C GLN A 50 -54.10 12.95 28.66
N TYR A 51 -54.11 12.87 27.32
CA TYR A 51 -55.34 12.88 26.54
C TYR A 51 -56.21 11.66 26.81
N LYS A 52 -55.63 10.47 27.01
CA LYS A 52 -56.35 9.25 27.39
C LYS A 52 -57.01 9.40 28.77
N GLN A 53 -56.35 10.04 29.74
CA GLN A 53 -56.96 10.35 31.04
C GLN A 53 -58.12 11.36 30.92
N GLN A 54 -57.93 12.42 30.13
CA GLN A 54 -59.00 13.40 29.84
C GLN A 54 -60.18 12.76 29.10
N LEU A 55 -59.93 11.81 28.21
CA LEU A 55 -60.97 11.12 27.45
C LEU A 55 -61.93 10.38 28.38
N ILE A 56 -61.41 9.69 29.40
CA ILE A 56 -62.23 8.95 30.38
C ILE A 56 -63.19 9.89 31.11
N SER A 57 -62.69 11.04 31.59
CA SER A 57 -63.52 12.00 32.32
C SER A 57 -64.54 12.69 31.42
N LEU A 58 -64.17 13.05 30.19
CA LEU A 58 -65.07 13.67 29.20
C LEU A 58 -66.18 12.71 28.76
N ASP A 59 -65.85 11.45 28.47
CA ASP A 59 -66.84 10.43 28.08
C ASP A 59 -67.82 10.13 29.23
N SER A 60 -67.30 10.01 30.46
CA SER A 60 -68.12 9.84 31.66
C SER A 60 -69.06 11.03 31.88
N ALA A 61 -68.55 12.27 31.80
CA ALA A 61 -69.36 13.48 31.96
C ALA A 61 -70.45 13.61 30.88
N TYR A 62 -70.12 13.29 29.63
CA TYR A 62 -71.07 13.30 28.52
C TYR A 62 -72.20 12.27 28.73
N LYS A 63 -71.86 11.04 29.11
CA LYS A 63 -72.82 9.97 29.41
C LYS A 63 -73.69 10.31 30.64
N ALA A 64 -73.08 10.84 31.70
CA ALA A 64 -73.80 11.25 32.90
C ALA A 64 -74.81 12.36 32.59
N LYS A 65 -74.43 13.37 31.78
CA LYS A 65 -75.35 14.45 31.38
C LYS A 65 -76.51 13.94 30.55
N LEU A 66 -76.25 13.03 29.59
CA LEU A 66 -77.30 12.35 28.83
C LEU A 66 -78.23 11.54 29.74
N GLN A 67 -77.67 10.81 30.69
CA GLN A 67 -78.45 10.04 31.66
C GLN A 67 -79.33 10.95 32.53
N THR A 68 -78.79 12.06 33.04
CA THR A 68 -79.57 13.06 33.80
C THR A 68 -80.72 13.61 32.96
N LEU A 69 -80.46 14.02 31.71
CA LEU A 69 -81.50 14.52 30.81
C LEU A 69 -82.59 13.46 30.54
N ASN A 70 -82.20 12.19 30.41
CA ASN A 70 -83.13 11.07 30.24
C ASN A 70 -83.93 10.78 31.52
N ILE A 71 -83.31 10.82 32.70
CA ILE A 71 -83.99 10.68 33.99
C ILE A 71 -85.01 11.81 34.16
N GLU A 72 -84.62 13.06 33.88
CA GLU A 72 -85.52 14.22 33.93
C GLU A 72 -86.69 14.08 32.94
N LEU A 73 -86.45 13.55 31.74
CA LEU A 73 -87.51 13.24 30.77
C LEU A 73 -88.47 12.17 31.31
N GLN A 74 -87.94 11.08 31.87
CA GLN A 74 -88.77 10.01 32.46
C GLN A 74 -89.57 10.50 33.67
N GLN A 75 -88.97 11.37 34.50
CA GLN A 75 -89.65 11.99 35.63
C GLN A 75 -90.80 12.89 35.15
N LEU A 76 -90.60 13.70 34.10
CA LEU A 76 -91.67 14.49 33.49
C LEU A 76 -92.81 13.63 32.94
N ILE A 77 -92.50 12.47 32.36
CA ILE A 77 -93.50 11.51 31.88
C ILE A 77 -94.29 10.91 33.06
N LYS A 78 -93.61 10.46 34.11
CA LYS A 78 -94.26 9.94 35.33
C LYS A 78 -95.13 10.98 36.02
N GLU A 79 -94.63 12.21 36.15
CA GLU A 79 -95.39 13.33 36.72
C GLU A 79 -96.64 13.63 35.90
N ARG A 80 -96.53 13.67 34.58
CA ARG A 80 -97.68 13.79 33.69
C ARG A 80 -98.68 12.67 33.95
N ASP A 81 -98.23 11.43 33.96
CA ASP A 81 -99.13 10.27 34.06
C ASP A 81 -99.85 10.22 35.41
N ALA A 82 -99.14 10.52 36.51
CA ALA A 82 -99.72 10.61 37.85
C ALA A 82 -100.77 11.72 37.96
N ILE A 83 -100.45 12.93 37.48
CA ILE A 83 -101.40 14.06 37.55
C ILE A 83 -102.61 13.81 36.65
N ILE A 84 -102.42 13.25 35.46
CA ILE A 84 -103.52 12.93 34.53
C ILE A 84 -104.42 11.83 35.12
N ASP A 85 -103.85 10.86 35.84
CA ASP A 85 -104.61 9.84 36.55
C ASP A 85 -105.43 10.46 37.71
N ASP A 86 -104.84 11.34 38.51
CA ASP A 86 -105.56 12.08 39.57
C ASP A 86 -106.69 12.94 39.01
N MET A 87 -106.44 13.64 37.90
CA MET A 87 -107.44 14.46 37.21
C MET A 87 -108.62 13.62 36.73
N LYS A 88 -108.37 12.41 36.19
CA LYS A 88 -109.42 11.46 35.77
C LYS A 88 -110.21 10.89 36.95
N LYS A 89 -109.55 10.66 38.10
CA LYS A 89 -110.17 10.14 39.32
C LYS A 89 -110.85 11.20 40.18
N GLY A 90 -110.74 12.47 39.79
CA GLY A 90 -111.27 13.62 40.52
C GLY A 90 -110.64 13.87 41.88
N ALA A 91 -109.34 13.59 41.99
CA ALA A 91 -108.56 13.78 43.21
C ALA A 91 -107.96 15.20 43.28
N LYS A 92 -108.81 16.23 43.18
CA LYS A 92 -108.45 17.66 43.30
C LYS A 92 -109.07 18.26 44.55
N CYS A 93 -108.32 18.97 45.38
CA CYS A 93 -108.88 19.64 46.56
C CYS A 93 -109.74 20.85 46.17
N SER A 94 -110.99 20.89 46.63
CA SER A 94 -111.92 22.00 46.34
C SER A 94 -111.48 23.37 46.88
N GLN A 95 -110.63 23.40 47.92
CA GLN A 95 -110.25 24.65 48.61
C GLN A 95 -108.96 25.29 48.06
N CYS A 96 -108.00 24.49 47.61
CA CYS A 96 -106.69 24.99 47.16
C CYS A 96 -106.37 24.64 45.70
N GLY A 97 -107.23 23.87 45.04
CA GLY A 97 -107.16 23.57 43.61
C GLY A 97 -106.05 22.63 43.17
N LYS A 98 -105.26 22.06 44.09
CA LYS A 98 -104.14 21.15 43.81
C LYS A 98 -104.58 19.70 43.73
N TYR A 99 -103.87 18.92 42.92
CA TYR A 99 -104.12 17.48 42.73
C TYR A 99 -103.38 16.62 43.75
N LYS A 100 -103.91 15.43 44.01
CA LYS A 100 -103.37 14.46 44.98
C LYS A 100 -101.86 14.22 44.86
N SER A 101 -101.36 13.96 43.66
CA SER A 101 -99.92 13.74 43.41
C SER A 101 -99.05 14.95 43.75
N GLU A 102 -99.59 16.17 43.77
CA GLU A 102 -98.84 17.36 44.20
C GLU A 102 -98.64 17.42 45.71
N PHE A 103 -99.56 16.86 46.49
CA PHE A 103 -99.45 16.71 47.95
C PHE A 103 -98.54 15.54 48.31
N GLU A 104 -98.77 14.39 47.69
CA GLU A 104 -98.00 13.18 47.97
C GLU A 104 -96.53 13.35 47.56
N LYS A 105 -96.24 14.12 46.51
CA LYS A 105 -94.87 14.52 46.14
C LYS A 105 -94.16 15.32 47.24
N LYS A 106 -94.89 16.01 48.11
CA LYS A 106 -94.36 16.75 49.26
C LYS A 106 -94.35 15.93 50.56
N GLY A 107 -94.78 14.68 50.50
CA GLY A 107 -94.96 13.82 51.67
C GLY A 107 -96.23 14.14 52.48
N GLU A 108 -97.15 14.92 51.91
CA GLU A 108 -98.44 15.24 52.53
C GLU A 108 -99.51 14.25 52.06
N ASP A 109 -100.18 13.58 53.00
CA ASP A 109 -101.30 12.70 52.66
C ASP A 109 -102.50 13.52 52.18
N PHE A 110 -103.01 13.20 51.00
CA PHE A 110 -104.08 13.97 50.36
C PHE A 110 -105.39 13.93 51.16
N VAL A 111 -105.71 12.79 51.79
CA VAL A 111 -106.94 12.63 52.56
C VAL A 111 -106.86 13.45 53.85
N LYS A 112 -105.71 13.42 54.52
CA LYS A 112 -105.42 14.27 55.67
C LYS A 112 -105.51 15.74 55.31
N HIS A 113 -104.91 16.16 54.19
CA HIS A 113 -104.98 17.55 53.73
C HIS A 113 -106.43 18.01 53.51
N LEU A 114 -107.27 17.19 52.86
CA LEU A 114 -108.69 17.50 52.68
C LEU A 114 -109.40 17.73 54.01
N GLY A 115 -109.09 16.91 55.03
CA GLY A 115 -109.60 17.08 56.38
C GLY A 115 -109.15 18.40 57.04
N ASP A 116 -107.86 18.71 56.94
CA ASP A 116 -107.24 19.90 57.56
C ASP A 116 -107.81 21.21 56.98
N VAL A 117 -108.04 21.26 55.67
CA VAL A 117 -108.59 22.45 54.99
C VAL A 117 -110.12 22.45 54.86
N LYS A 118 -110.79 21.43 55.41
CA LYS A 118 -112.25 21.20 55.23
C LYS A 118 -112.65 21.19 53.74
N GLY A 119 -111.80 20.65 52.88
CA GLY A 119 -112.05 20.48 51.45
C GLY A 119 -112.67 19.13 51.11
N TYR A 120 -113.15 19.00 49.88
CA TYR A 120 -113.60 17.74 49.29
C TYR A 120 -112.97 17.54 47.92
N ALA A 121 -112.91 16.29 47.45
CA ALA A 121 -112.33 15.95 46.16
C ALA A 121 -113.30 16.31 45.01
N ILE A 122 -112.82 17.04 43.99
CA ILE A 122 -113.61 17.42 42.80
C ILE A 122 -112.99 16.89 41.50
N PRO A 123 -113.81 16.49 40.51
CA PRO A 123 -113.33 16.11 39.18
C PRO A 123 -112.68 17.29 38.46
N ALA A 124 -111.64 17.02 37.66
CA ALA A 124 -111.12 18.00 36.72
C ALA A 124 -112.10 18.17 35.54
N THR A 125 -112.22 19.39 35.02
CA THR A 125 -112.99 19.66 33.80
C THR A 125 -112.21 19.23 32.55
N THR A 126 -112.92 18.96 31.44
CA THR A 126 -112.27 18.60 30.16
C THR A 126 -111.25 19.64 29.69
N PRO A 127 -111.55 20.97 29.73
CA PRO A 127 -110.57 21.99 29.37
C PRO A 127 -109.32 21.98 30.27
N GLU A 128 -109.46 21.73 31.57
CA GLU A 128 -108.32 21.63 32.50
C GLU A 128 -107.44 20.42 32.18
N LEU A 129 -108.05 19.27 31.85
CA LEU A 129 -107.35 18.05 31.46
C LEU A 129 -106.55 18.25 30.17
N GLU A 130 -107.15 18.87 29.16
CA GLU A 130 -106.49 19.17 27.88
C GLU A 130 -105.35 20.19 28.04
N ALA A 131 -105.57 21.27 28.78
CA ALA A 131 -104.54 22.26 29.08
C ALA A 131 -103.34 21.62 29.82
N THR A 132 -103.59 20.70 30.75
CA THR A 132 -102.53 19.99 31.48
C THR A 132 -101.77 19.01 30.59
N ARG A 133 -102.47 18.27 29.71
CA ARG A 133 -101.83 17.41 28.70
C ARG A 133 -100.94 18.21 27.76
N GLN A 134 -101.44 19.33 27.25
CA GLN A 134 -100.68 20.21 26.36
C GLN A 134 -99.42 20.74 27.06
N LYS A 135 -99.56 21.26 28.28
CA LYS A 135 -98.43 21.77 29.08
C LYS A 135 -97.33 20.71 29.30
N TYR A 136 -97.68 19.48 29.64
CA TYR A 136 -96.69 18.41 29.81
C TYR A 136 -96.14 17.90 28.48
N ASN A 137 -96.95 17.83 27.42
CA ASN A 137 -96.49 17.46 26.08
C ASN A 137 -95.46 18.47 25.55
N GLU A 138 -95.68 19.77 25.74
CA GLU A 138 -94.73 20.83 25.40
C GLU A 138 -93.43 20.67 26.20
N ARG A 139 -93.49 20.46 27.52
CA ARG A 139 -92.29 20.24 28.36
C ARG A 139 -91.52 18.99 27.96
N ILE A 140 -92.21 17.88 27.66
CA ILE A 140 -91.61 16.63 27.19
C ILE A 140 -90.97 16.85 25.81
N ALA A 141 -91.63 17.55 24.89
CA ALA A 141 -91.11 17.87 23.57
C ALA A 141 -89.84 18.73 23.65
N LEU A 142 -89.86 19.80 24.47
CA LEU A 142 -88.69 20.63 24.74
C LEU A 142 -87.53 19.80 25.30
N LYS A 143 -87.81 18.87 26.21
CA LYS A 143 -86.78 18.01 26.81
C LYS A 143 -86.20 17.01 25.80
N ARG A 144 -87.05 16.43 24.93
CA ARG A 144 -86.60 15.59 23.81
C ARG A 144 -85.71 16.35 22.83
N VAL A 145 -86.08 17.58 22.48
CA VAL A 145 -85.25 18.46 21.64
C VAL A 145 -83.93 18.79 22.34
N GLN A 146 -83.93 19.04 23.65
CA GLN A 146 -82.69 19.25 24.42
C GLN A 146 -81.75 18.03 24.36
N ILE A 147 -82.28 16.82 24.50
CA ILE A 147 -81.51 15.57 24.36
C ILE A 147 -80.96 15.44 22.93
N GLN A 148 -81.79 15.63 21.91
CA GLN A 148 -81.37 15.55 20.51
C GLN A 148 -80.29 16.58 20.17
N ASN A 149 -80.43 17.83 20.64
CA ASN A 149 -79.45 18.88 20.43
C ASN A 149 -78.13 18.55 21.15
N TYR A 150 -78.18 17.98 22.36
CA TYR A 150 -76.98 17.54 23.07
C TYR A 150 -76.31 16.33 22.39
N GLN A 151 -77.08 15.41 21.81
CA GLN A 151 -76.57 14.30 21.00
C GLN A 151 -75.95 14.76 19.67
N LYS A 152 -76.52 15.80 19.04
CA LYS A 152 -76.01 16.41 17.81
C LYS A 152 -74.83 17.36 18.06
N SER A 153 -74.70 17.91 19.27
CA SER A 153 -73.57 18.74 19.64
C SER A 153 -72.27 17.94 19.61
N GLU A 154 -71.16 18.61 19.30
CA GLU A 154 -69.86 17.97 19.15
C GLU A 154 -69.48 17.26 20.46
N ASN A 155 -69.36 15.93 20.41
CA ASN A 155 -68.96 15.14 21.57
C ASN A 155 -67.49 15.46 21.91
N PRO A 156 -67.20 16.08 23.07
CA PRO A 156 -65.84 16.44 23.44
C PRO A 156 -64.89 15.24 23.53
N ALA A 157 -65.43 14.05 23.82
CA ALA A 157 -64.67 12.80 23.80
C ALA A 157 -64.21 12.42 22.39
N LEU A 158 -65.04 12.62 21.35
CA LEU A 158 -64.64 12.37 19.95
C LEU A 158 -63.54 13.32 19.49
N ALA A 159 -63.65 14.61 19.84
CA ALA A 159 -62.59 15.59 19.55
C ALA A 159 -61.27 15.21 20.23
N LYS A 160 -61.32 14.76 21.49
CA LYS A 160 -60.14 14.28 22.23
C LYS A 160 -59.55 13.00 21.64
N GLN A 161 -60.40 12.06 21.21
CA GLN A 161 -59.99 10.84 20.51
C GLN A 161 -59.25 11.17 19.21
N LYS A 162 -59.74 12.15 18.44
CA LYS A 162 -59.05 12.62 17.24
C LYS A 162 -57.66 13.18 17.56
N GLN A 163 -57.52 14.01 18.61
CA GLN A 163 -56.22 14.52 19.05
C GLN A 163 -55.23 13.40 19.43
N ILE A 164 -55.71 12.30 20.03
CA ILE A 164 -54.90 11.11 20.32
C ILE A 164 -54.41 10.50 19.00
N THR A 165 -55.32 10.20 18.06
CA THR A 165 -54.99 9.59 16.78
C THR A 165 -54.03 10.44 15.95
N ASP A 166 -54.25 11.77 15.89
CA ASP A 166 -53.35 12.69 15.19
C ASP A 166 -51.94 12.70 15.81
N THR A 167 -51.85 12.63 17.14
CA THR A 167 -50.56 12.57 17.86
C THR A 167 -49.87 11.22 17.69
N GLU A 168 -50.63 10.12 17.64
CA GLU A 168 -50.13 8.78 17.34
C GLU A 168 -49.57 8.72 15.90
N LEU A 169 -50.26 9.29 14.92
CA LEU A 169 -49.79 9.39 13.54
C LEU A 169 -48.52 10.26 13.42
N ALA A 170 -48.48 11.41 14.11
CA ALA A 170 -47.28 12.24 14.17
C ALA A 170 -46.09 11.49 14.77
N THR A 171 -46.33 10.62 15.75
CA THR A 171 -45.31 9.76 16.37
C THR A 171 -44.76 8.72 15.39
N GLN A 172 -45.64 8.08 14.60
CA GLN A 172 -45.21 7.13 13.56
C GLN A 172 -44.37 7.81 12.47
N LYS A 173 -44.74 9.04 12.08
CA LYS A 173 -43.95 9.85 11.13
C LYS A 173 -42.55 10.12 11.67
N LEU A 174 -42.43 10.52 12.94
CA LEU A 174 -41.13 10.74 13.59
C LEU A 174 -40.27 9.47 13.63
N CYS A 175 -40.85 8.29 13.86
CA CYS A 175 -40.09 7.03 13.76
C CYS A 175 -39.55 6.79 12.34
N THR A 176 -40.35 7.07 11.31
CA THR A 176 -39.92 6.93 9.91
C THR A 176 -38.76 7.89 9.60
N GLU A 177 -38.83 9.12 10.11
CA GLU A 177 -37.75 10.10 9.99
C GLU A 177 -36.49 9.67 10.75
N ILE A 178 -36.60 9.09 11.95
CA ILE A 178 -35.46 8.51 12.69
C ILE A 178 -34.78 7.42 11.85
N THR A 179 -35.55 6.49 11.28
CA THR A 179 -35.01 5.45 10.41
C THR A 179 -34.31 6.06 9.18
N ALA A 180 -34.89 7.07 8.55
CA ALA A 180 -34.28 7.77 7.40
C ALA A 180 -32.96 8.47 7.77
N HIS A 181 -32.92 9.19 8.90
CA HIS A 181 -31.69 9.82 9.40
C HIS A 181 -30.60 8.77 9.70
N SER A 182 -30.96 7.63 10.29
CA SER A 182 -29.98 6.56 10.57
C SER A 182 -29.41 5.95 9.29
N LYS A 183 -30.21 5.84 8.22
CA LYS A 183 -29.74 5.40 6.90
C LYS A 183 -28.81 6.42 6.24
N SER A 184 -29.14 7.72 6.35
CA SER A 184 -28.28 8.82 5.89
C SER A 184 -26.92 8.78 6.62
N TYR A 185 -26.95 8.61 7.94
CA TYR A 185 -25.75 8.42 8.75
C TYR A 185 -24.90 7.25 8.25
N ASP A 186 -25.49 6.06 8.15
CA ASP A 186 -24.78 4.82 7.74
C ASP A 186 -24.08 5.02 6.39
N THR A 187 -24.79 5.61 5.42
CA THR A 187 -24.28 5.85 4.06
C THR A 187 -23.15 6.88 4.05
N ARG A 188 -23.36 8.04 4.66
CA ARG A 188 -22.40 9.15 4.63
C ARG A 188 -21.12 8.80 5.38
N VAL A 189 -21.25 8.23 6.57
CA VAL A 189 -20.09 7.85 7.40
C VAL A 189 -19.34 6.68 6.76
N PHE A 190 -20.02 5.73 6.11
CA PHE A 190 -19.35 4.69 5.35
C PHE A 190 -18.54 5.26 4.18
N GLU A 191 -19.09 6.22 3.43
CA GLU A 191 -18.37 6.86 2.33
C GLU A 191 -17.16 7.65 2.85
N GLU A 192 -17.29 8.36 3.97
CA GLU A 192 -16.14 9.00 4.64
C GLU A 192 -15.07 7.97 5.02
N ALA A 193 -15.47 6.85 5.62
CA ALA A 193 -14.57 5.76 5.99
C ALA A 193 -13.85 5.15 4.80
N LYS A 194 -14.58 4.86 3.71
CA LYS A 194 -14.02 4.32 2.48
C LYS A 194 -12.95 5.24 1.90
N ASN A 195 -13.20 6.56 1.90
CA ASN A 195 -12.24 7.55 1.43
C ASN A 195 -10.97 7.59 2.31
N LYS A 196 -11.12 7.57 3.64
CA LYS A 196 -9.97 7.49 4.57
C LYS A 196 -9.17 6.21 4.38
N ASN A 197 -9.85 5.05 4.31
CA ASN A 197 -9.23 3.74 4.10
C ASN A 197 -8.43 3.71 2.79
N ASN A 198 -9.01 4.22 1.69
CA ASN A 198 -8.30 4.31 0.41
C ASN A 198 -7.06 5.23 0.52
N GLN A 199 -7.19 6.41 1.14
CA GLN A 199 -6.04 7.30 1.35
C GLN A 199 -4.92 6.64 2.16
N TRP A 200 -5.25 5.96 3.26
CA TRP A 200 -4.28 5.23 4.06
C TRP A 200 -3.62 4.10 3.29
N ALA A 201 -4.39 3.34 2.51
CA ALA A 201 -3.87 2.26 1.69
C ALA A 201 -2.95 2.76 0.57
N GLN A 202 -3.31 3.86 -0.11
CA GLN A 202 -2.43 4.53 -1.09
C GLN A 202 -1.16 5.06 -0.43
N ASN A 203 -1.26 5.65 0.77
CA ASN A 203 -0.10 6.08 1.53
C ASN A 203 0.80 4.89 1.90
N LEU A 204 0.23 3.76 2.32
CA LEU A 204 1.01 2.55 2.58
C LEU A 204 1.77 2.06 1.35
N LEU A 205 1.19 2.12 0.15
CA LEU A 205 1.89 1.79 -1.10
C LEU A 205 3.12 2.68 -1.36
N THR A 206 3.10 3.95 -0.92
CA THR A 206 4.29 4.82 -1.01
C THR A 206 5.45 4.31 -0.16
N TYR A 207 5.19 3.54 0.90
CA TYR A 207 6.20 2.88 1.72
C TYR A 207 6.54 1.47 1.23
N VAL A 208 5.70 0.86 0.39
CA VAL A 208 6.03 -0.39 -0.33
C VAL A 208 7.01 -0.09 -1.47
N SER A 209 6.84 1.03 -2.18
CA SER A 209 7.70 1.39 -3.32
C SER A 209 9.21 1.35 -2.99
N PRO A 210 9.72 1.99 -1.92
CA PRO A 210 11.13 1.91 -1.55
C PRO A 210 11.61 0.48 -1.25
N GLN A 211 10.76 -0.40 -0.72
CA GLN A 211 11.13 -1.80 -0.49
C GLN A 211 11.38 -2.50 -1.83
N LEU A 212 10.46 -2.37 -2.78
CA LEU A 212 10.58 -2.98 -4.11
C LEU A 212 11.80 -2.44 -4.86
N ILE A 213 12.05 -1.12 -4.80
CA ILE A 213 13.23 -0.48 -5.40
C ILE A 213 14.52 -1.02 -4.80
N ALA A 214 14.61 -1.07 -3.46
CA ALA A 214 15.82 -1.53 -2.78
C ALA A 214 16.10 -3.00 -3.08
N GLU A 215 15.06 -3.84 -3.12
CA GLU A 215 15.17 -5.26 -3.48
C GLU A 215 15.64 -5.45 -4.93
N ASP A 216 15.12 -4.66 -5.87
CA ASP A 216 15.57 -4.67 -7.27
C ASP A 216 17.02 -4.22 -7.42
N LYS A 217 17.42 -3.16 -6.69
CA LYS A 217 18.82 -2.70 -6.68
C LYS A 217 19.78 -3.77 -6.14
N VAL A 218 19.39 -4.52 -5.10
CA VAL A 218 20.20 -5.65 -4.61
C VAL A 218 20.45 -6.66 -5.73
N ALA A 219 19.42 -7.02 -6.50
CA ALA A 219 19.55 -7.98 -7.58
C ALA A 219 20.40 -7.43 -8.74
N ILE A 220 20.17 -6.19 -9.16
CA ILE A 220 20.93 -5.50 -10.20
C ILE A 220 22.42 -5.44 -9.85
N TYR A 221 22.76 -4.98 -8.64
CA TYR A 221 24.16 -4.86 -8.24
C TYR A 221 24.87 -6.21 -8.12
N LYS A 222 24.16 -7.27 -7.70
CA LYS A 222 24.71 -8.64 -7.70
C LYS A 222 24.97 -9.15 -9.12
N ASP A 223 24.05 -8.90 -10.04
CA ASP A 223 24.22 -9.26 -11.46
C ASP A 223 25.41 -8.50 -12.08
N HIS A 224 25.55 -7.20 -11.83
CA HIS A 224 26.69 -6.40 -12.29
C HIS A 224 28.02 -6.92 -11.74
N ALA A 225 28.09 -7.24 -10.44
CA ALA A 225 29.30 -7.79 -9.84
C ALA A 225 29.73 -9.10 -10.51
N GLN A 226 28.76 -9.99 -10.80
CA GLN A 226 29.02 -11.24 -11.51
C GLN A 226 29.47 -10.99 -12.95
N LYS A 227 28.78 -10.11 -13.69
CA LYS A 227 29.12 -9.75 -15.07
C LYS A 227 30.55 -9.19 -15.17
N PHE A 228 30.94 -8.28 -14.28
CA PHE A 228 32.31 -7.76 -14.25
C PHE A 228 33.34 -8.82 -13.88
N GLN A 229 32.99 -9.78 -13.02
CA GLN A 229 33.86 -10.92 -12.70
C GLN A 229 34.07 -11.82 -13.93
N ASP A 230 32.99 -12.12 -14.67
CA ASP A 230 33.05 -12.94 -15.88
C ASP A 230 33.85 -12.23 -16.99
N GLU A 231 33.64 -10.92 -17.18
CA GLU A 231 34.44 -10.10 -18.10
C GLU A 231 35.93 -10.07 -17.71
N TYR A 232 36.24 -9.95 -16.42
CA TYR A 232 37.62 -9.98 -15.93
C TYR A 232 38.28 -11.33 -16.20
N ASN A 233 37.57 -12.44 -15.97
CA ASN A 233 38.06 -13.78 -16.24
C ASN A 233 38.33 -13.96 -17.74
N HIS A 234 37.37 -13.57 -18.60
CA HIS A 234 37.53 -13.67 -20.05
C HIS A 234 38.71 -12.84 -20.58
N LYS A 235 38.88 -11.59 -20.11
CA LYS A 235 40.02 -10.76 -20.48
C LYS A 235 41.35 -11.30 -19.95
N THR A 236 41.33 -11.89 -18.75
CA THR A 236 42.52 -12.53 -18.17
C THR A 236 43.02 -13.65 -19.06
N ASP A 237 42.12 -14.52 -19.53
CA ASP A 237 42.47 -15.63 -20.41
C ASP A 237 42.97 -15.13 -21.77
N SER A 238 42.30 -14.13 -22.34
CA SER A 238 42.70 -13.49 -23.61
C SER A 238 44.10 -12.86 -23.54
N ILE A 239 44.41 -12.13 -22.46
CA ILE A 239 45.73 -11.50 -22.25
C ILE A 239 46.81 -12.57 -22.08
N LYS A 240 46.57 -13.59 -21.23
CA LYS A 240 47.55 -14.68 -21.03
C LYS A 240 47.85 -15.39 -22.34
N GLN A 241 46.84 -15.67 -23.16
CA GLN A 241 47.03 -16.28 -24.46
C GLN A 241 47.87 -15.40 -25.38
N ALA A 242 47.56 -14.11 -25.50
CA ALA A 242 48.32 -13.17 -26.34
C ALA A 242 49.79 -13.04 -25.91
N VAL A 243 50.06 -13.00 -24.60
CA VAL A 243 51.43 -12.97 -24.07
C VAL A 243 52.18 -14.27 -24.41
N ARG A 244 51.54 -15.43 -24.24
CA ARG A 244 52.12 -16.74 -24.61
C ARG A 244 52.46 -16.83 -26.09
N GLU A 245 51.54 -16.41 -26.96
CA GLU A 245 51.77 -16.42 -28.41
C GLU A 245 52.95 -15.51 -28.79
N LYS A 246 53.04 -14.31 -28.21
CA LYS A 246 54.15 -13.38 -28.44
C LYS A 246 55.49 -13.95 -27.95
N VAL A 247 55.51 -14.58 -26.78
CA VAL A 247 56.72 -15.20 -26.21
C VAL A 247 57.16 -16.41 -27.03
N GLU A 248 56.24 -17.27 -27.47
CA GLU A 248 56.58 -18.42 -28.31
C GLU A 248 57.07 -18.02 -29.69
N GLU A 249 56.49 -16.99 -30.31
CA GLU A 249 56.98 -16.47 -31.59
C GLU A 249 58.40 -15.88 -31.44
N GLU A 250 58.67 -15.15 -30.36
CA GLU A 250 60.01 -14.65 -30.08
C GLU A 250 61.01 -15.79 -29.83
N LYS A 251 60.65 -16.80 -29.04
CA LYS A 251 61.47 -18.00 -28.82
C LYS A 251 61.77 -18.72 -30.13
N LYS A 252 60.78 -18.88 -31.01
CA LYS A 252 60.93 -19.51 -32.32
C LYS A 252 61.89 -18.72 -33.23
N ASN A 253 61.78 -17.40 -33.27
CA ASN A 253 62.69 -16.53 -34.01
C ASN A 253 64.14 -16.68 -33.49
N LYS A 254 64.35 -16.58 -32.18
CA LYS A 254 65.69 -16.75 -31.58
C LYS A 254 66.24 -18.17 -31.81
N SER A 255 65.41 -19.20 -31.71
CA SER A 255 65.82 -20.59 -31.96
C SER A 255 66.23 -20.82 -33.41
N SER A 256 65.52 -20.19 -34.36
CA SER A 256 65.87 -20.23 -35.78
C SER A 256 67.22 -19.56 -36.05
N GLN A 257 67.53 -18.46 -35.35
CA GLN A 257 68.86 -17.81 -35.43
C GLN A 257 69.97 -18.69 -34.85
N VAL A 258 69.71 -19.41 -33.76
CA VAL A 258 70.68 -20.37 -33.19
C VAL A 258 70.98 -21.47 -34.21
N LEU A 259 69.95 -22.07 -34.81
CA LEU A 259 70.10 -23.10 -35.84
C LEU A 259 70.88 -22.59 -37.06
N ALA A 260 70.58 -21.38 -37.54
CA ALA A 260 71.30 -20.78 -38.66
C ALA A 260 72.79 -20.56 -38.33
N ASN A 261 73.11 -20.07 -37.13
CA ASN A 261 74.49 -19.91 -36.68
C ASN A 261 75.21 -21.28 -36.52
N ASP A 262 74.52 -22.32 -36.03
CA ASP A 262 75.08 -23.67 -35.90
C ASP A 262 75.42 -24.25 -37.29
N VAL A 263 74.55 -24.06 -38.29
CA VAL A 263 74.82 -24.44 -39.70
C VAL A 263 76.02 -23.69 -40.27
N GLU A 264 76.13 -22.39 -40.00
CA GLU A 264 77.26 -21.55 -40.43
C GLU A 264 78.58 -22.01 -39.77
N ILE A 265 78.58 -22.32 -38.47
CA ILE A 265 79.76 -22.86 -37.77
C ILE A 265 80.24 -24.16 -38.43
N VAL A 266 79.32 -25.08 -38.73
CA VAL A 266 79.66 -26.35 -39.40
C VAL A 266 80.23 -26.09 -40.79
N THR A 267 79.66 -25.13 -41.54
CA THR A 267 80.13 -24.77 -42.88
C THR A 267 81.53 -24.15 -42.83
N LEU A 268 81.77 -23.19 -41.94
CA LEU A 268 83.09 -22.57 -41.74
C LEU A 268 84.17 -23.61 -41.37
N LYS A 269 83.84 -24.60 -40.54
CA LYS A 269 84.75 -25.69 -40.18
C LYS A 269 85.07 -26.58 -41.40
N ARG A 270 84.06 -26.94 -42.17
CA ARG A 270 84.20 -27.73 -43.40
C ARG A 270 85.02 -26.99 -44.46
N ASP A 271 84.79 -25.70 -44.65
CA ASP A 271 85.51 -24.87 -45.62
C ASP A 271 86.99 -24.73 -45.24
N LEU A 272 87.29 -24.60 -43.95
CA LEU A 272 88.67 -24.66 -43.45
C LEU A 272 89.31 -26.03 -43.72
N GLU A 273 88.61 -27.13 -43.47
CA GLU A 273 89.10 -28.48 -43.77
C GLU A 273 89.40 -28.65 -45.27
N ASN A 274 88.48 -28.21 -46.15
CA ASN A 274 88.63 -28.24 -47.61
C ASN A 274 89.82 -27.37 -48.08
N TYR A 275 89.98 -26.18 -47.51
CA TYR A 275 91.12 -25.31 -47.80
C TYR A 275 92.43 -25.98 -47.38
N LEU A 276 92.48 -26.56 -46.17
CA LEU A 276 93.65 -27.25 -45.64
C LEU A 276 93.99 -28.50 -46.48
N SER A 277 93.00 -29.27 -46.92
CA SER A 277 93.22 -30.46 -47.76
C SER A 277 93.81 -30.10 -49.13
N GLY A 278 93.48 -28.93 -49.68
CA GLY A 278 94.04 -28.44 -50.94
C GLY A 278 95.46 -27.87 -50.82
N ILE A 279 95.78 -27.21 -49.70
CA ILE A 279 97.04 -26.48 -49.54
C ILE A 279 98.15 -27.30 -48.85
N ASN A 280 97.80 -28.23 -47.96
CA ASN A 280 98.77 -29.08 -47.27
C ASN A 280 99.62 -29.95 -48.21
N PRO A 281 99.07 -30.59 -49.28
CA PRO A 281 99.89 -31.33 -50.24
C PRO A 281 100.91 -30.45 -50.96
N LYS A 282 100.52 -29.21 -51.31
CA LYS A 282 101.42 -28.22 -51.93
C LYS A 282 102.54 -27.84 -50.97
N LEU A 283 102.19 -27.52 -49.72
CA LEU A 283 103.17 -27.21 -48.67
C LEU A 283 104.15 -28.37 -48.43
N ASN A 284 103.66 -29.61 -48.39
CA ASN A 284 104.49 -30.80 -48.21
C ASN A 284 105.43 -31.04 -49.40
N THR A 285 104.97 -30.77 -50.62
CA THR A 285 105.79 -30.84 -51.84
C THR A 285 106.93 -29.82 -51.76
N LEU A 286 106.62 -28.55 -51.47
CA LEU A 286 107.62 -27.48 -51.31
C LEU A 286 108.61 -27.79 -50.18
N LYS A 287 108.14 -28.33 -49.04
CA LYS A 287 109.02 -28.78 -47.94
C LYS A 287 109.95 -29.91 -48.38
N THR A 288 109.46 -30.85 -49.16
CA THR A 288 110.26 -31.97 -49.71
C THR A 288 111.30 -31.45 -50.71
N GLU A 289 110.93 -30.51 -51.57
CA GLU A 289 111.84 -29.85 -52.51
C GLU A 289 112.91 -29.04 -51.78
N LYS A 290 112.53 -28.29 -50.73
CA LYS A 290 113.48 -27.58 -49.87
C LYS A 290 114.53 -28.54 -49.29
N ILE A 291 114.10 -29.69 -48.76
CA ILE A 291 115.01 -30.72 -48.22
C ILE A 291 115.97 -31.22 -49.31
N LYS A 292 115.49 -31.47 -50.53
CA LYS A 292 116.34 -31.90 -51.66
C LYS A 292 117.39 -30.84 -52.02
N VAL A 293 116.99 -29.56 -52.12
CA VAL A 293 117.90 -28.44 -52.40
C VAL A 293 118.93 -28.26 -51.29
N ASP A 294 118.52 -28.35 -50.01
CA ASP A 294 119.41 -28.31 -48.85
C ASP A 294 120.45 -29.44 -48.87
N LEU A 295 120.05 -30.65 -49.25
CA LEU A 295 120.95 -31.80 -49.38
C LEU A 295 121.93 -31.61 -50.55
N MET A 296 121.47 -31.04 -51.67
CA MET A 296 122.34 -30.74 -52.82
C MET A 296 123.41 -29.71 -52.46
N LEU A 297 123.08 -28.66 -51.70
CA LEU A 297 124.04 -27.65 -51.23
C LEU A 297 125.14 -28.19 -50.32
N LYS A 298 124.91 -29.32 -49.64
CA LYS A 298 125.87 -29.97 -48.73
C LYS A 298 126.79 -30.97 -49.42
N LYS A 299 126.60 -31.25 -50.71
CA LYS A 299 127.43 -32.20 -51.46
C LYS A 299 128.86 -31.63 -51.64
N PRO A 300 129.94 -32.41 -51.45
CA PRO A 300 131.29 -31.92 -51.69
C PRO A 300 131.60 -31.81 -53.20
N GLY A 301 132.31 -30.75 -53.62
CA GLY A 301 132.80 -30.56 -55.00
C GLY A 301 131.86 -29.84 -55.99
N ILE A 302 130.87 -29.08 -55.50
CA ILE A 302 129.91 -28.34 -56.34
C ILE A 302 130.55 -27.06 -56.87
N LYS A 303 130.32 -26.71 -58.14
CA LYS A 303 130.76 -25.44 -58.75
C LYS A 303 130.06 -24.24 -58.10
N ASP A 304 130.78 -23.15 -57.89
CA ASP A 304 130.25 -21.93 -57.25
C ASP A 304 129.02 -21.35 -57.97
N SER A 305 128.96 -21.44 -59.29
CA SER A 305 127.79 -21.01 -60.08
C SER A 305 126.53 -21.83 -59.76
N VAL A 306 126.66 -23.14 -59.54
CA VAL A 306 125.54 -24.03 -59.17
C VAL A 306 125.14 -23.82 -57.71
N LYS A 307 126.11 -23.53 -56.85
CA LYS A 307 125.88 -23.19 -55.44
C LYS A 307 125.04 -21.92 -55.27
N GLN A 308 125.33 -20.87 -56.05
CA GLN A 308 124.52 -19.64 -56.06
C GLN A 308 123.08 -19.91 -56.53
N VAL A 309 122.88 -20.70 -57.60
CA VAL A 309 121.54 -21.04 -58.10
C VAL A 309 120.73 -21.82 -57.05
N LEU A 310 121.34 -22.81 -56.39
CA LEU A 310 120.68 -23.58 -55.33
C LEU A 310 120.39 -22.72 -54.08
N GLN A 311 121.23 -21.73 -53.76
CA GLN A 311 120.97 -20.77 -52.67
C GLN A 311 119.79 -19.85 -52.98
N ILE A 312 119.66 -19.39 -54.23
CA ILE A 312 118.50 -18.60 -54.70
C ILE A 312 117.23 -19.46 -54.61
N GLN A 313 117.27 -20.68 -55.16
CA GLN A 313 116.14 -21.61 -55.12
C GLN A 313 115.72 -21.98 -53.67
N LEU A 314 116.68 -22.17 -52.77
CA LEU A 314 116.40 -22.40 -51.35
C LEU A 314 115.70 -21.19 -50.72
N THR A 315 116.16 -19.98 -51.03
CA THR A 315 115.58 -18.73 -50.53
C THR A 315 114.13 -18.56 -51.01
N ASP A 316 113.88 -18.84 -52.30
CA ASP A 316 112.53 -18.79 -52.89
C ASP A 316 111.60 -19.84 -52.28
N LEU A 317 112.06 -21.10 -52.14
CA LEU A 317 111.29 -22.16 -51.47
C LEU A 317 110.97 -21.81 -50.01
N VAL A 318 111.93 -21.25 -49.27
CA VAL A 318 111.70 -20.79 -47.88
C VAL A 318 110.66 -19.67 -47.85
N LYS A 319 110.74 -18.72 -48.80
CA LYS A 319 109.78 -17.62 -48.91
C LYS A 319 108.37 -18.14 -49.20
N GLU A 320 108.20 -19.03 -50.17
CA GLU A 320 106.92 -19.63 -50.53
C GLU A 320 106.32 -20.47 -49.39
N ILE A 321 107.14 -21.31 -48.74
CA ILE A 321 106.72 -22.08 -47.55
C ILE A 321 106.23 -21.13 -46.45
N THR A 322 106.98 -20.06 -46.17
CA THR A 322 106.62 -19.09 -45.13
C THR A 322 105.32 -18.36 -45.45
N VAL A 323 105.10 -17.99 -46.72
CA VAL A 323 103.84 -17.38 -47.18
C VAL A 323 102.67 -18.33 -46.96
N ILE A 324 102.79 -19.59 -47.39
CA ILE A 324 101.74 -20.59 -47.23
C ILE A 324 101.47 -20.90 -45.75
N GLU A 325 102.51 -21.04 -44.94
CA GLU A 325 102.34 -21.27 -43.49
C GLU A 325 101.65 -20.09 -42.80
N LYS A 326 102.00 -18.86 -43.18
CA LYS A 326 101.34 -17.64 -42.69
C LYS A 326 99.87 -17.59 -43.14
N ASP A 327 99.57 -17.94 -44.38
CA ASP A 327 98.20 -17.98 -44.90
C ASP A 327 97.34 -19.06 -44.22
N ILE A 328 97.91 -20.24 -43.95
CA ILE A 328 97.27 -21.30 -43.16
C ILE A 328 96.97 -20.80 -41.75
N LEU A 329 97.95 -20.18 -41.09
CA LEU A 329 97.78 -19.64 -39.74
C LEU A 329 96.69 -18.57 -39.72
N ASN A 330 96.71 -17.66 -40.71
CA ASN A 330 95.74 -16.59 -40.85
C ASN A 330 94.32 -17.14 -41.07
N ASN A 331 94.13 -18.09 -41.99
CA ASN A 331 92.83 -18.73 -42.24
C ASN A 331 92.29 -19.50 -41.02
N LYS A 332 93.16 -20.22 -40.31
CA LYS A 332 92.80 -20.88 -39.05
C LYS A 332 92.35 -19.87 -38.01
N GLN A 333 93.08 -18.76 -37.85
CA GLN A 333 92.74 -17.72 -36.87
C GLN A 333 91.43 -16.99 -37.24
N ILE A 334 91.24 -16.62 -38.50
CA ILE A 334 90.01 -15.99 -39.00
C ILE A 334 88.81 -16.90 -38.74
N THR A 335 88.92 -18.18 -39.10
CA THR A 335 87.85 -19.17 -38.89
C THR A 335 87.56 -19.36 -37.41
N LYS A 336 88.60 -19.52 -36.58
CA LYS A 336 88.46 -19.64 -35.12
C LYS A 336 87.73 -18.43 -34.53
N ASN A 337 88.12 -17.22 -34.90
CA ASN A 337 87.49 -15.99 -34.42
C ASN A 337 86.00 -15.93 -34.80
N LYS A 338 85.65 -16.26 -36.05
CA LYS A 338 84.25 -16.30 -36.52
C LYS A 338 83.43 -17.35 -35.76
N VAL A 339 83.96 -18.56 -35.59
CA VAL A 339 83.30 -19.64 -34.85
C VAL A 339 83.05 -19.22 -33.40
N THR A 340 84.07 -18.71 -32.70
CA THR A 340 83.92 -18.24 -31.31
C THR A 340 82.89 -17.11 -31.18
N ALA A 341 82.85 -16.18 -32.15
CA ALA A 341 81.84 -15.12 -32.15
C ALA A 341 80.41 -15.67 -32.31
N LEU A 342 80.21 -16.65 -33.21
CA LEU A 342 78.91 -17.31 -33.40
C LEU A 342 78.51 -18.16 -32.19
N GLU A 343 79.45 -18.91 -31.59
CA GLU A 343 79.20 -19.70 -30.37
C GLU A 343 78.79 -18.81 -29.19
N SER A 344 79.47 -17.67 -29.00
CA SER A 344 79.12 -16.67 -27.99
C SER A 344 77.72 -16.08 -28.24
N LYS A 345 77.40 -15.74 -29.49
CA LYS A 345 76.05 -15.30 -29.88
C LYS A 345 75.00 -16.37 -29.59
N ASN A 346 75.27 -17.64 -29.87
CA ASN A 346 74.38 -18.75 -29.58
C ASN A 346 74.16 -18.94 -28.07
N ALA A 347 75.20 -18.79 -27.25
CA ALA A 347 75.05 -18.82 -25.79
C ALA A 347 74.13 -17.68 -25.29
N MET A 348 74.30 -16.46 -25.81
CA MET A 348 73.44 -15.33 -25.48
C MET A 348 71.98 -15.56 -25.91
N LEU A 349 71.75 -16.04 -27.14
CA LEU A 349 70.41 -16.34 -27.64
C LEU A 349 69.71 -17.44 -26.83
N LYS A 350 70.42 -18.52 -26.49
CA LYS A 350 69.91 -19.60 -25.64
C LYS A 350 69.53 -19.09 -24.24
N LYS A 351 70.34 -18.18 -23.68
CA LYS A 351 70.01 -17.50 -22.42
C LYS A 351 68.72 -16.68 -22.54
N ILE A 352 68.55 -15.89 -23.60
CA ILE A 352 67.31 -15.11 -23.83
C ILE A 352 66.09 -16.04 -23.93
N ILE A 353 66.19 -17.16 -24.65
CA ILE A 353 65.11 -18.15 -24.75
C ILE A 353 64.72 -18.72 -23.37
N TRP A 354 65.73 -19.02 -22.54
CA TRP A 354 65.51 -19.49 -21.18
C TRP A 354 64.86 -18.40 -20.31
N ASP A 355 65.38 -17.17 -20.37
CA ASP A 355 64.83 -16.01 -19.63
C ASP A 355 63.37 -15.74 -20.02
N LEU A 356 63.02 -15.84 -21.31
CA LEU A 356 61.64 -15.72 -21.80
C LEU A 356 60.73 -16.82 -21.23
N THR A 357 61.25 -18.04 -21.10
CA THR A 357 60.49 -19.18 -20.55
C THR A 357 60.24 -19.01 -19.05
N VAL A 358 61.28 -18.65 -18.29
CA VAL A 358 61.19 -18.51 -16.83
C VAL A 358 60.41 -17.25 -16.42
N ASN A 359 60.50 -16.17 -17.19
CA ASN A 359 59.79 -14.92 -16.88
C ASN A 359 58.38 -14.83 -17.48
N LEU A 360 57.89 -15.83 -18.20
CA LEU A 360 56.53 -15.83 -18.77
C LEU A 360 55.45 -15.47 -17.73
N PRO A 361 55.42 -16.05 -16.51
CA PRO A 361 54.42 -15.67 -15.50
C PRO A 361 54.51 -14.19 -15.09
N LYS A 362 55.72 -13.61 -15.04
CA LYS A 362 55.92 -12.19 -14.71
C LYS A 362 55.44 -11.27 -15.83
N LEU A 363 55.62 -11.69 -17.10
CA LEU A 363 55.11 -10.97 -18.26
C LEU A 363 53.58 -11.02 -18.30
N GLU A 364 52.98 -12.19 -18.04
CA GLU A 364 51.53 -12.33 -17.89
C GLU A 364 51.01 -11.41 -16.76
N GLU A 365 51.64 -11.43 -15.59
CA GLU A 365 51.25 -10.60 -14.45
C GLU A 365 51.36 -9.09 -14.72
N ALA A 366 52.41 -8.65 -15.41
CA ALA A 366 52.59 -7.24 -15.77
C ALA A 366 51.44 -6.72 -16.64
N GLU A 367 51.02 -7.48 -17.66
CA GLU A 367 49.89 -7.12 -18.52
C GLU A 367 48.56 -7.19 -17.76
N LEU A 368 48.36 -8.20 -16.91
CA LEU A 368 47.14 -8.30 -16.10
C LEU A 368 46.99 -7.14 -15.10
N ASN A 369 48.11 -6.63 -14.57
CA ASN A 369 48.10 -5.46 -13.68
C ASN A 369 47.63 -4.16 -14.36
N THR A 370 47.54 -4.12 -15.70
CA THR A 370 46.97 -2.98 -16.42
C THR A 370 45.44 -2.93 -16.31
N ILE A 371 44.76 -4.08 -16.23
CA ILE A 371 43.29 -4.18 -16.16
C ILE A 371 42.76 -4.46 -14.76
N LYS A 372 43.56 -5.10 -13.89
CA LYS A 372 43.15 -5.55 -12.56
C LYS A 372 42.62 -4.41 -11.67
N PRO A 373 43.22 -3.21 -11.61
CA PRO A 373 42.72 -2.12 -10.75
C PRO A 373 41.30 -1.67 -11.13
N TYR A 374 41.01 -1.59 -12.44
CA TYR A 374 39.69 -1.23 -12.93
C TYR A 374 38.63 -2.26 -12.51
N TYR A 375 38.87 -3.55 -12.81
CA TYR A 375 37.91 -4.61 -12.47
C TYR A 375 37.72 -4.78 -10.96
N THR A 376 38.80 -4.67 -10.19
CA THR A 376 38.75 -4.70 -8.71
C THR A 376 37.84 -3.59 -8.19
N LYS A 377 37.98 -2.38 -8.73
CA LYS A 377 37.14 -1.23 -8.34
C LYS A 377 35.68 -1.43 -8.70
N VAL A 378 35.35 -1.77 -9.96
CA VAL A 378 33.94 -1.88 -10.37
C VAL A 378 33.21 -3.05 -9.72
N ILE A 379 33.90 -4.17 -9.43
CA ILE A 379 33.34 -5.28 -8.67
C ILE A 379 33.07 -4.85 -7.22
N ALA A 380 34.03 -4.18 -6.58
CA ALA A 380 33.86 -3.68 -5.21
C ALA A 380 32.74 -2.62 -5.13
N ASP A 381 32.65 -1.70 -6.09
CA ASP A 381 31.60 -0.69 -6.16
C ASP A 381 30.21 -1.33 -6.31
N ALA A 382 30.08 -2.36 -7.16
CA ALA A 382 28.84 -3.12 -7.30
C ALA A 382 28.47 -3.89 -6.02
N GLN A 383 29.44 -4.57 -5.38
CA GLN A 383 29.22 -5.28 -4.12
C GLN A 383 28.80 -4.31 -3.00
N ASN A 384 29.46 -3.16 -2.88
CA ASN A 384 29.09 -2.11 -1.93
C ASN A 384 27.69 -1.54 -2.23
N GLY A 385 27.34 -1.38 -3.51
CA GLY A 385 25.99 -1.01 -3.94
C GLY A 385 24.93 -2.01 -3.49
N ALA A 386 25.21 -3.32 -3.59
CA ALA A 386 24.34 -4.37 -3.10
C ALA A 386 24.17 -4.34 -1.57
N VAL A 387 25.27 -4.17 -0.83
CA VAL A 387 25.24 -4.06 0.64
C VAL A 387 24.43 -2.85 1.10
N LYS A 388 24.65 -1.68 0.49
CA LYS A 388 23.89 -0.47 0.78
C LYS A 388 22.40 -0.66 0.49
N SER A 389 22.06 -1.23 -0.66
CA SER A 389 20.67 -1.48 -1.04
C SER A 389 19.99 -2.50 -0.12
N ALA A 390 20.73 -3.48 0.41
CA ALA A 390 20.22 -4.41 1.41
C ALA A 390 19.92 -3.72 2.76
N ALA A 391 20.76 -2.77 3.18
CA ALA A 391 20.49 -1.94 4.36
C ALA A 391 19.27 -1.02 4.16
N ASP A 392 19.15 -0.42 2.97
CA ASP A 392 17.99 0.39 2.59
C ASP A 392 16.70 -0.46 2.61
N LEU A 393 16.76 -1.71 2.13
CA LEU A 393 15.63 -2.65 2.15
C LEU A 393 15.17 -2.95 3.58
N LEU A 394 16.09 -3.20 4.52
CA LEU A 394 15.75 -3.43 5.93
C LEU A 394 15.07 -2.20 6.54
N THR A 395 15.60 -1.01 6.26
CA THR A 395 15.06 0.27 6.74
C THR A 395 13.65 0.53 6.17
N ALA A 396 13.46 0.27 4.87
CA ALA A 396 12.17 0.41 4.20
C ALA A 396 11.13 -0.57 4.76
N LYS A 397 11.52 -1.83 5.00
CA LYS A 397 10.64 -2.85 5.62
C LYS A 397 10.24 -2.45 7.05
N ALA A 398 11.17 -1.94 7.84
CA ALA A 398 10.87 -1.46 9.20
C ALA A 398 9.92 -0.25 9.18
N THR A 399 10.16 0.71 8.28
CA THR A 399 9.32 1.90 8.12
C THR A 399 7.89 1.52 7.72
N TYR A 400 7.73 0.62 6.74
CA TYR A 400 6.41 0.15 6.33
C TYR A 400 5.66 -0.56 7.45
N LYS A 401 6.31 -1.45 8.20
CA LYS A 401 5.70 -2.11 9.37
C LYS A 401 5.22 -1.09 10.41
N SER A 402 6.03 -0.06 10.69
CA SER A 402 5.63 1.02 11.60
C SER A 402 4.41 1.78 11.08
N LYS A 403 4.35 2.06 9.77
CA LYS A 403 3.22 2.75 9.16
C LYS A 403 1.93 1.93 9.08
N ILE A 404 2.01 0.60 8.96
CA ILE A 404 0.83 -0.26 9.12
C ILE A 404 0.21 -0.04 10.51
N ILE A 405 1.01 -0.11 11.57
CA ILE A 405 0.54 0.07 12.95
C ILE A 405 -0.08 1.47 13.15
N GLU A 406 0.52 2.52 12.57
CA GLU A 406 -0.01 3.89 12.62
C GLU A 406 -1.40 4.01 11.98
N PHE A 407 -1.60 3.43 10.79
CA PHE A 407 -2.91 3.47 10.13
C PHE A 407 -3.93 2.53 10.76
N GLU A 408 -3.53 1.37 11.29
CA GLU A 408 -4.39 0.53 12.12
C GLU A 408 -4.89 1.26 13.37
N ASN A 409 -4.02 2.03 14.03
CA ASN A 409 -4.40 2.87 15.17
C ASN A 409 -5.36 4.00 14.75
N SER A 410 -5.14 4.59 13.58
CA SER A 410 -6.01 5.62 13.02
C SER A 410 -7.40 5.07 12.68
N GLN A 411 -7.47 3.88 12.07
CA GLN A 411 -8.73 3.17 11.83
C GLN A 411 -9.44 2.84 13.15
N ARG A 412 -8.71 2.32 14.15
CA ARG A 412 -9.27 2.02 15.47
C ARG A 412 -9.84 3.27 16.13
N ALA A 413 -9.11 4.39 16.09
CA ALA A 413 -9.57 5.66 16.66
C ALA A 413 -10.83 6.17 15.95
N TYR A 414 -10.89 6.06 14.62
CA TYR A 414 -12.06 6.48 13.85
C TYR A 414 -13.29 5.59 14.11
N VAL A 415 -13.10 4.27 14.20
CA VAL A 415 -14.15 3.32 14.58
C VAL A 415 -14.68 3.59 15.99
N GLN A 416 -13.83 3.99 16.95
CA GLN A 416 -14.29 4.38 18.28
C GLN A 416 -15.21 5.62 18.27
N VAL A 417 -15.01 6.54 17.32
CA VAL A 417 -15.93 7.66 17.12
C VAL A 417 -17.28 7.16 16.60
N MET A 418 -17.26 6.29 15.59
CA MET A 418 -18.49 5.66 15.06
C MET A 418 -19.24 4.90 16.15
N ASP A 419 -18.55 4.11 16.97
CA ASP A 419 -19.16 3.31 18.04
C ASP A 419 -19.91 4.21 19.04
N LYS A 420 -19.33 5.36 19.42
CA LYS A 420 -19.99 6.33 20.30
C LYS A 420 -21.26 6.91 19.68
N GLU A 421 -21.19 7.29 18.40
CA GLU A 421 -22.32 7.87 17.69
C GLU A 421 -23.44 6.86 17.41
N VAL A 422 -23.09 5.64 17.00
CA VAL A 422 -24.02 4.52 16.82
C VAL A 422 -24.72 4.17 18.14
N ASN A 423 -23.98 4.11 19.25
CA ASN A 423 -24.58 3.84 20.56
C ASN A 423 -25.57 4.93 20.99
N ARG A 424 -25.28 6.20 20.69
CA ARG A 424 -26.21 7.32 20.93
C ARG A 424 -27.49 7.17 20.11
N MET A 425 -27.37 6.89 18.80
CA MET A 425 -28.54 6.65 17.95
C MET A 425 -29.36 5.44 18.43
N LEU A 426 -28.69 4.35 18.80
CA LEU A 426 -29.34 3.13 19.30
C LEU A 426 -30.11 3.39 20.59
N THR A 427 -29.49 4.08 21.54
CA THR A 427 -30.12 4.43 22.82
C THR A 427 -31.35 5.31 22.60
N ALA A 428 -31.22 6.34 21.76
CA ALA A 428 -32.32 7.23 21.42
C ALA A 428 -33.47 6.49 20.71
N ALA A 429 -33.17 5.62 19.75
CA ALA A 429 -34.18 4.85 19.04
C ALA A 429 -34.87 3.80 19.92
N GLN A 430 -34.12 3.14 20.82
CA GLN A 430 -34.64 2.16 21.76
C GLN A 430 -35.61 2.79 22.78
N SER A 431 -35.35 4.00 23.27
CA SER A 431 -36.24 4.68 24.22
C SER A 431 -37.64 4.93 23.64
N VAL A 432 -37.74 5.03 22.31
CA VAL A 432 -38.98 5.27 21.59
C VAL A 432 -39.50 4.09 20.78
N SER A 433 -38.74 2.99 20.74
CA SER A 433 -39.04 1.75 19.99
C SER A 433 -39.11 1.93 18.46
N CYS A 434 -38.27 2.82 17.90
CA CYS A 434 -38.11 2.97 16.45
C CYS A 434 -36.91 2.13 15.93
N SER A 435 -36.96 1.69 14.68
CA SER A 435 -35.84 0.98 14.02
C SER A 435 -34.76 1.93 13.51
N ILE A 436 -33.50 1.47 13.48
CA ILE A 436 -32.37 2.21 12.89
C ILE A 436 -31.42 1.31 12.10
N TYR A 437 -30.64 1.91 11.21
CA TYR A 437 -29.46 1.31 10.59
C TYR A 437 -28.21 1.59 11.45
N ASN A 438 -27.34 0.59 11.60
CA ASN A 438 -26.14 0.68 12.45
C ASN A 438 -24.97 -0.21 11.97
N GLU A 439 -24.90 -0.50 10.68
CA GLU A 439 -23.94 -1.46 10.10
C GLU A 439 -22.59 -0.83 9.74
N VAL A 440 -22.51 0.51 9.71
CA VAL A 440 -21.35 1.28 9.23
C VAL A 440 -20.04 0.86 9.88
N ARG A 441 -20.06 0.49 11.16
CA ARG A 441 -18.89 -0.03 11.87
C ARG A 441 -18.33 -1.30 11.20
N GLY A 442 -19.21 -2.26 10.93
CA GLY A 442 -18.85 -3.52 10.28
C GLY A 442 -18.37 -3.29 8.85
N LYS A 443 -19.08 -2.45 8.10
CA LYS A 443 -18.72 -2.09 6.72
C LYS A 443 -17.37 -1.38 6.63
N SER A 444 -17.10 -0.43 7.53
CA SER A 444 -15.83 0.30 7.61
C SER A 444 -14.64 -0.64 7.89
N ASN A 445 -14.78 -1.54 8.87
CA ASN A 445 -13.72 -2.50 9.20
C ASN A 445 -13.49 -3.53 8.09
N ALA A 446 -14.56 -4.07 7.50
CA ALA A 446 -14.44 -4.98 6.38
C ALA A 446 -13.71 -4.32 5.20
N ASN A 447 -14.09 -3.08 4.86
CA ASN A 447 -13.40 -2.33 3.81
C ASN A 447 -11.92 -2.08 4.15
N TRP A 448 -11.58 -1.65 5.37
CA TRP A 448 -10.18 -1.47 5.76
C TRP A 448 -9.36 -2.76 5.62
N ASN A 449 -9.89 -3.89 6.10
CA ASN A 449 -9.20 -5.18 6.03
C ASN A 449 -8.93 -5.60 4.58
N GLU A 450 -9.89 -5.41 3.68
CA GLU A 450 -9.69 -5.68 2.25
C GLU A 450 -8.61 -4.76 1.65
N GLN A 451 -8.67 -3.46 1.94
CA GLN A 451 -7.69 -2.50 1.43
C GLN A 451 -6.27 -2.78 1.96
N LEU A 452 -6.13 -3.10 3.24
CA LEU A 452 -4.86 -3.44 3.88
C LEU A 452 -4.28 -4.73 3.29
N ASN A 453 -5.11 -5.76 3.13
CA ASN A 453 -4.69 -7.03 2.51
C ASN A 453 -4.13 -6.81 1.10
N CYS A 454 -4.70 -5.89 0.32
CA CYS A 454 -4.18 -5.57 -1.00
C CYS A 454 -2.78 -4.96 -0.96
N VAL A 455 -2.54 -4.00 -0.07
CA VAL A 455 -1.20 -3.44 0.13
C VAL A 455 -0.21 -4.52 0.57
N GLN A 456 -0.60 -5.38 1.51
CA GLN A 456 0.24 -6.46 2.01
C GLN A 456 0.58 -7.48 0.92
N ASN A 457 -0.37 -7.79 0.03
CA ASN A 457 -0.12 -8.66 -1.12
C ASN A 457 0.90 -8.04 -2.09
N VAL A 458 0.85 -6.73 -2.35
CA VAL A 458 1.90 -6.05 -3.13
C VAL A 458 3.26 -6.18 -2.44
N ALA A 459 3.32 -5.91 -1.14
CA ALA A 459 4.56 -5.98 -0.37
C ALA A 459 5.17 -7.40 -0.32
N ALA A 460 4.34 -8.45 -0.31
CA ALA A 460 4.77 -9.83 -0.16
C ALA A 460 4.95 -10.58 -1.49
N SER A 461 4.12 -10.30 -2.49
CA SER A 461 4.00 -11.12 -3.70
C SER A 461 4.54 -10.47 -4.97
N ALA A 462 4.89 -9.18 -4.95
CA ALA A 462 5.48 -8.52 -6.12
C ALA A 462 6.78 -9.19 -6.61
N LYS A 463 7.51 -9.86 -5.71
CA LYS A 463 8.77 -10.57 -5.97
C LYS A 463 8.66 -12.09 -5.92
N ALA A 464 7.57 -12.64 -5.40
CA ALA A 464 7.36 -14.08 -5.36
C ALA A 464 6.78 -14.57 -6.70
N SER A 465 7.11 -15.80 -7.09
CA SER A 465 6.57 -16.48 -8.29
C SER A 465 5.09 -16.89 -8.13
N THR A 466 4.29 -16.18 -7.34
CA THR A 466 2.89 -16.49 -7.05
C THR A 466 1.96 -15.76 -8.00
N TYR A 467 0.86 -16.39 -8.44
CA TYR A 467 0.11 -15.94 -9.62
C TYR A 467 -0.63 -14.59 -9.49
N ASN A 468 -0.88 -14.05 -8.29
CA ASN A 468 -1.70 -12.83 -8.13
C ASN A 468 -1.11 -11.84 -7.11
N VAL A 469 -0.59 -10.70 -7.60
CA VAL A 469 -0.16 -9.57 -6.75
C VAL A 469 -1.35 -8.74 -6.27
N PHE A 470 -2.44 -8.70 -7.04
CA PHE A 470 -3.71 -8.12 -6.64
C PHE A 470 -4.80 -9.18 -6.59
N ASN A 471 -5.65 -9.11 -5.57
CA ASN A 471 -6.94 -9.82 -5.59
C ASN A 471 -7.94 -9.03 -6.47
N ALA A 472 -9.09 -9.64 -6.78
CA ALA A 472 -10.13 -9.00 -7.61
C ALA A 472 -10.66 -7.68 -7.03
N TYR A 473 -10.50 -7.45 -5.72
CA TYR A 473 -10.96 -6.24 -5.03
C TYR A 473 -10.13 -5.00 -5.39
N CYS A 474 -8.84 -5.18 -5.72
CA CYS A 474 -7.87 -4.07 -5.79
C CYS A 474 -7.23 -3.85 -7.16
N THR A 475 -7.60 -4.64 -8.17
CA THR A 475 -6.99 -4.60 -9.50
C THR A 475 -7.12 -3.26 -10.23
N LYS A 476 -8.16 -2.45 -9.98
CA LYS A 476 -8.32 -1.13 -10.63
C LYS A 476 -7.75 0.04 -9.81
N GLU A 477 -8.08 0.14 -8.52
CA GLU A 477 -7.73 1.31 -7.68
C GLU A 477 -6.26 1.32 -7.25
N PHE A 478 -5.59 0.17 -7.16
CA PHE A 478 -4.21 0.06 -6.66
C PHE A 478 -3.19 -0.02 -7.78
N SER A 479 -3.51 -0.69 -8.89
CA SER A 479 -2.61 -0.78 -10.04
C SER A 479 -2.45 0.57 -10.75
N GLN A 480 -3.48 1.41 -10.78
CA GLN A 480 -3.46 2.74 -11.40
C GLN A 480 -3.24 3.90 -10.40
N GLY A 481 -3.21 3.60 -9.10
CA GLY A 481 -3.04 4.58 -8.05
C GLY A 481 -1.65 5.23 -8.02
N SER A 482 -1.56 6.43 -7.43
CA SER A 482 -0.31 7.19 -7.30
C SER A 482 0.65 6.60 -6.27
N GLY A 483 0.19 5.71 -5.38
CA GLY A 483 1.00 5.09 -4.33
C GLY A 483 2.22 4.32 -4.83
N LEU A 484 2.20 3.83 -6.08
CA LEU A 484 3.30 3.09 -6.70
C LEU A 484 4.05 3.87 -7.79
N SER A 485 3.78 5.18 -7.91
CA SER A 485 4.39 6.05 -8.93
C SER A 485 5.92 6.05 -8.90
N ALA A 486 6.51 6.10 -7.70
CA ALA A 486 7.96 6.05 -7.52
C ALA A 486 8.56 4.74 -8.03
N TYR A 487 7.89 3.61 -7.77
CA TYR A 487 8.34 2.31 -8.26
C TYR A 487 8.21 2.19 -9.78
N LYS A 488 7.08 2.60 -10.36
CA LYS A 488 6.90 2.65 -11.82
C LYS A 488 7.96 3.50 -12.51
N SER A 489 8.23 4.69 -11.96
CA SER A 489 9.27 5.58 -12.46
C SER A 489 10.66 4.93 -12.39
N PHE A 490 10.98 4.25 -11.28
CA PHE A 490 12.22 3.50 -11.16
C PHE A 490 12.34 2.43 -12.26
N ILE A 491 11.33 1.57 -12.44
CA ILE A 491 11.33 0.52 -13.48
C ILE A 491 11.49 1.13 -14.87
N ASN A 492 10.76 2.19 -15.19
CA ASN A 492 10.80 2.80 -16.52
C ASN A 492 12.18 3.37 -16.88
N ASN A 493 12.91 3.88 -15.88
CA ASN A 493 14.23 4.46 -16.03
C ASN A 493 15.39 3.43 -15.99
N LEU A 494 15.11 2.15 -15.77
CA LEU A 494 16.13 1.09 -15.82
C LEU A 494 16.62 0.86 -17.26
N SER A 495 17.91 0.52 -17.38
CA SER A 495 18.48 0.04 -18.64
C SER A 495 17.80 -1.27 -19.09
N PRO A 496 17.82 -1.62 -20.39
CA PRO A 496 17.27 -2.90 -20.86
C PRO A 496 17.86 -4.12 -20.13
N GLU A 497 19.14 -4.05 -19.78
CA GLU A 497 19.86 -5.09 -19.05
C GLU A 497 19.33 -5.22 -17.61
N ASP A 498 19.22 -4.10 -16.89
CA ASP A 498 18.70 -4.09 -15.53
C ASP A 498 17.22 -4.49 -15.47
N LYS A 499 16.42 -4.09 -16.47
CA LYS A 499 15.03 -4.52 -16.62
C LYS A 499 14.93 -6.04 -16.75
N ALA A 500 15.84 -6.68 -17.48
CA ALA A 500 15.86 -8.13 -17.62
C ALA A 500 16.17 -8.83 -16.29
N VAL A 501 17.08 -8.27 -15.49
CA VAL A 501 17.38 -8.77 -14.13
C VAL A 501 16.14 -8.67 -13.24
N VAL A 502 15.51 -7.49 -13.20
CA VAL A 502 14.30 -7.28 -12.40
C VAL A 502 13.14 -8.18 -12.84
N LYS A 503 12.96 -8.37 -14.16
CA LYS A 503 11.92 -9.25 -14.70
C LYS A 503 12.09 -10.70 -14.22
N LYS A 504 13.33 -11.21 -14.12
CA LYS A 504 13.60 -12.59 -13.66
C LYS A 504 13.20 -12.83 -12.20
N ILE A 505 13.27 -11.79 -11.36
CA ILE A 505 12.99 -11.89 -9.92
C ILE A 505 11.62 -11.35 -9.52
N SER A 506 10.83 -10.88 -10.48
CA SER A 506 9.50 -10.32 -10.24
C SER A 506 8.41 -11.30 -10.65
N ASN A 507 7.22 -11.15 -10.09
CA ASN A 507 6.05 -11.78 -10.67
C ASN A 507 5.83 -11.28 -12.11
N LEU A 508 5.69 -12.20 -13.07
CA LEU A 508 5.63 -11.87 -14.50
C LEU A 508 4.44 -10.96 -14.84
N ASN A 509 3.23 -11.34 -14.43
CA ASN A 509 1.99 -10.61 -14.72
C ASN A 509 2.02 -9.21 -14.09
N TRP A 510 2.56 -9.09 -12.88
CA TRP A 510 2.75 -7.83 -12.19
C TRP A 510 3.74 -6.92 -12.91
N PHE A 511 4.91 -7.44 -13.27
CA PHE A 511 5.93 -6.65 -13.96
C PHE A 511 5.41 -6.13 -15.31
N GLU A 512 4.64 -6.94 -16.03
CA GLU A 512 4.02 -6.53 -17.29
C GLU A 512 2.92 -5.47 -17.08
N SER A 513 2.18 -5.53 -15.97
CA SER A 513 1.16 -4.52 -15.63
C SER A 513 1.71 -3.14 -15.24
N LEU A 514 3.03 -3.02 -15.03
CA LEU A 514 3.69 -1.77 -14.67
C LEU A 514 4.18 -0.94 -15.86
N ASN A 515 4.26 -1.55 -17.05
CA ASN A 515 4.74 -0.91 -18.28
C ASN A 515 3.62 -0.21 -19.05
#